data_AF-A0A0R2TFK5-F1
#
_entry.id   AF-A0A0R2TFK5-F1
#
_cell.length_a   1.000
_cell.length_b   1.000
_cell.length_c   1.000
_cell.angle_alpha   90.00
_cell.angle_beta   90.00
_cell.angle_gamma   90.00
#
_symmetry.space_group_name_H-M   'P 1'
#
loop_
_entity.id
_entity.type
_entity.pdbx_description
1 polymer ?
#
loop_
_entity_poly.entity_id
_entity_poly.type
_entity_poly.pdbx_seq_one_letter_code
_entity_poly.pdbx_strand_id
1 'polypeptide(L)' 'MFSNGQFLFAIIFFVVFTIAITISYKKDLKKLKGSYKGIRWVIIGFLSFVFLLVVLKKLSVS' A
#
# COMPACT_ATOMS: atom_id res chain seq x y z
N MET A 1 -29.50 5.53 26.94
CA MET A 1 -30.21 4.23 26.83
C MET A 1 -30.56 4.08 25.36
N PHE A 2 -29.86 3.21 24.64
CA PHE A 2 -30.06 3.11 23.20
C PHE A 2 -31.40 2.44 22.91
N SER A 3 -32.27 3.10 22.16
CA SER A 3 -33.55 2.52 21.77
C SER A 3 -33.35 1.51 20.63
N ASN A 4 -34.30 0.59 20.46
CA ASN A 4 -34.22 -0.44 19.41
C ASN A 4 -34.01 0.15 17.99
N GLY A 5 -34.59 1.33 17.72
CA GLY A 5 -34.40 2.04 16.44
C GLY A 5 -33.00 2.66 16.29
N GLN A 6 -32.33 3.03 17.40
CA GLN A 6 -30.99 3.59 17.36
C GLN A 6 -29.93 2.53 17.00
N PHE A 7 -30.12 1.28 17.44
CA PHE A 7 -29.24 0.18 17.03
C PHE A 7 -29.32 -0.11 15.53
N LEU A 8 -30.53 -0.12 14.96
CA LEU A 8 -30.72 -0.31 13.52
C LEU A 8 -30.07 0.82 12.71
N PHE A 9 -30.27 2.07 13.13
CA PHE A 9 -29.60 3.22 12.51
C PHE A 9 -28.08 3.13 12.59
N ALA A 10 -27.53 2.75 13.75
CA ALA A 10 -26.09 2.64 13.95
C ALA A 10 -25.46 1.58 13.02
N ILE A 11 -26.11 0.41 12.88
CA ILE A 11 -25.63 -0.66 11.98
C ILE A 11 -25.67 -0.19 10.53
N ILE A 12 -26.79 0.40 10.08
CA ILE A 12 -26.92 0.89 8.70
C ILE A 12 -25.90 1.99 8.42
N PHE A 13 -25.76 2.96 9.32
CA PHE A 13 -24.78 4.04 9.21
C PHE A 13 -23.36 3.49 9.12
N PHE A 14 -22.99 2.55 9.99
CA PHE A 14 -21.66 1.94 10.02
C PHE A 14 -21.32 1.21 8.71
N VAL A 15 -22.27 0.45 8.15
CA VAL A 15 -22.09 -0.27 6.88
C VAL A 15 -21.91 0.70 5.72
N VAL A 16 -22.80 1.69 5.59
CA VAL A 16 -22.75 2.71 4.52
C VAL A 16 -21.45 3.52 4.61
N PHE A 17 -21.09 3.95 5.82
CA PHE A 17 -19.87 4.71 6.08
C PHE A 17 -18.60 3.92 5.74
N THR A 18 -18.54 2.65 6.14
CA THR A 18 -17.42 1.75 5.83
C THR A 18 -17.25 1.57 4.33
N ILE A 19 -18.35 1.37 3.59
CA ILE A 19 -18.33 1.24 2.12
C ILE A 19 -17.86 2.55 1.48
N ALA A 20 -18.40 3.69 1.90
CA ALA A 20 -18.04 5.01 1.37
C ALA A 20 -16.55 5.32 1.55
N ILE A 21 -16.01 5.09 2.75
CA ILE A 21 -14.58 5.25 3.03
C ILE A 21 -13.75 4.29 2.17
N THR A 22 -14.13 3.01 2.11
CA THR A 22 -13.39 2.01 1.31
C THR A 22 -13.31 2.41 -0.17
N ILE A 23 -14.41 2.91 -0.75
CA ILE A 23 -14.42 3.39 -2.14
C ILE A 23 -13.53 4.63 -2.29
N SER A 24 -13.60 5.57 -1.35
CA SER A 24 -12.77 6.78 -1.36
C SER A 24 -11.28 6.44 -1.36
N TYR A 25 -10.84 5.58 -0.42
CA TYR A 25 -9.45 5.12 -0.32
C TYR A 25 -9.00 4.34 -1.55
N LYS A 26 -9.87 3.50 -2.16
CA LYS A 26 -9.53 2.78 -3.39
C LYS A 26 -9.30 3.73 -4.58
N LYS A 27 -10.06 4.84 -4.68
CA LYS A 27 -9.86 5.86 -5.72
C LYS A 27 -8.54 6.61 -5.50
N ASP A 28 -8.22 6.97 -4.27
CA ASP A 28 -6.95 7.63 -3.94
C ASP A 28 -5.74 6.73 -4.14
N LEU A 29 -5.84 5.45 -3.78
CA LEU A 29 -4.79 4.45 -4.06
C LEU A 29 -4.57 4.24 -5.56
N LYS A 30 -5.63 4.29 -6.38
CA LYS A 30 -5.49 4.20 -7.85
C LYS A 30 -4.74 5.40 -8.42
N LYS A 31 -4.95 6.60 -7.83
CA LYS A 31 -4.23 7.83 -8.18
C LYS A 31 -2.76 7.76 -7.79
N LEU A 32 -2.43 7.21 -6.62
CA LEU A 32 -1.05 6.99 -6.16
C LEU A 32 -0.33 5.89 -6.97
N LYS A 33 -1.01 4.79 -7.35
CA LYS A 33 -0.42 3.71 -8.17
C LYS A 33 0.03 4.16 -9.57
N GLY A 34 -0.50 5.26 -10.10
CA GLY A 34 -0.05 5.83 -11.38
C GLY A 34 1.35 6.46 -11.31
N SER A 35 1.77 6.94 -10.14
CA SER A 35 3.01 7.72 -9.99
C SER A 35 4.23 6.87 -9.61
N TYR A 36 4.03 5.72 -8.95
CA TYR A 36 5.14 4.87 -8.45
C TYR A 36 5.47 3.64 -9.33
N LYS A 37 5.12 3.63 -10.62
CA LYS A 37 5.47 2.51 -11.52
C LYS A 37 6.99 2.34 -11.71
N GLY A 38 7.77 3.42 -11.58
CA GLY A 38 9.23 3.39 -11.77
C GLY A 38 10.05 2.91 -10.56
N ILE A 39 9.51 3.00 -9.33
CA ILE A 39 10.30 2.71 -8.12
C ILE A 39 10.71 1.24 -8.02
N ARG A 40 9.93 0.33 -8.61
CA ARG A 40 10.26 -1.10 -8.66
C ARG A 40 11.54 -1.35 -9.47
N TRP A 41 11.72 -0.65 -10.59
CA TRP A 41 12.94 -0.75 -11.40
C TRP A 41 14.16 -0.13 -10.69
N VAL A 42 13.96 0.96 -9.95
CA VAL A 42 15.01 1.58 -9.13
C VAL A 42 15.49 0.63 -8.03
N ILE A 43 14.57 -0.03 -7.33
CA ILE A 43 14.90 -1.00 -6.27
C ILE A 43 15.67 -2.20 -6.85
N ILE A 44 15.24 -2.72 -8.00
CA ILE A 44 15.92 -3.85 -8.67
C ILE A 44 17.33 -3.44 -9.11
N GLY A 45 17.50 -2.25 -9.70
CA GLY A 45 18.81 -1.73 -10.09
C GLY A 45 19.76 -1.54 -8.90
N PHE A 46 19.24 -0.99 -7.80
CA PHE A 46 20.01 -0.80 -6.57
C PHE A 46 20.46 -2.14 -5.97
N LEU A 47 19.55 -3.12 -5.87
CA LEU A 47 19.89 -4.45 -5.33
C LEU A 47 20.92 -5.16 -6.21
N SER A 48 20.78 -5.08 -7.53
CA SER A 48 21.75 -5.64 -8.48
C SER A 48 23.14 -5.02 -8.30
N PHE A 49 23.21 -3.70 -8.15
CA PHE A 49 24.46 -2.98 -7.91
C PHE A 49 25.13 -3.40 -6.60
N VAL A 50 24.37 -3.48 -5.50
CA VAL A 50 24.89 -3.93 -4.20
C VAL A 50 25.38 -5.38 -4.28
N PHE A 51 24.64 -6.26 -4.94
CA PHE A 51 25.05 -7.65 -5.14
C PHE A 51 26.36 -7.75 -5.93
N LEU A 52 26.48 -6.97 -7.00
CA LEU A 52 27.69 -6.90 -7.83
C LEU A 52 28.89 -6.40 -7.02
N LEU A 53 28.72 -5.39 -6.16
CA LEU A 53 29.77 -4.93 -5.24
C LEU A 53 30.22 -6.02 -4.26
N VAL A 54 29.29 -6.80 -3.70
CA VAL A 54 29.62 -7.90 -2.78
C VAL A 54 30.39 -9.00 -3.51
N VAL A 55 29.99 -9.36 -4.73
CA VAL A 55 30.67 -10.34 -5.57
C VAL A 55 32.08 -9.88 -5.93
N LEU A 56 32.24 -8.64 -6.41
CA LEU A 56 33.55 -8.07 -6.72
C LEU A 56 34.44 -7.99 -5.49
N LYS A 57 33.88 -7.60 -4.33
CA LYS A 57 34.64 -7.59 -3.08
C LYS A 57 35.11 -8.99 -2.69
N LYS A 58 34.28 -10.03 -2.84
CA LYS A 58 34.70 -11.42 -2.59
C LYS A 58 35.76 -11.90 -3.57
N LEU A 59 35.63 -11.58 -4.86
CA LEU A 59 36.61 -11.92 -5.90
C LEU A 59 37.96 -11.21 -5.69
N SER A 60 37.94 -9.96 -5.25
CA SER A 60 39.15 -9.17 -5.01
C SER A 60 39.85 -9.49 -3.67
N VAL A 61 39.17 -10.16 -2.74
CA VAL A 61 39.68 -10.51 -1.40
C VAL A 61 40.05 -12.00 -1.30
N SER A 62 39.89 -12.77 -2.40
CA SER A 62 40.46 -14.12 -2.57
C SER A 62 41.80 -14.06 -3.28
#